data_AF-A0A0Q1ADI1-F1
#
_entry.id   AF-A0A0Q1ADI1-F1
#
_cell.length_a   1.000
_cell.length_b   1.000
_cell.length_c   1.000
_cell.angle_alpha   90.00
_cell.angle_beta   90.00
_cell.angle_gamma   90.00
#
_symmetry.space_group_name_H-M   'P 1'
#
loop_
_entity.id
_entity.type
_entity.pdbx_description
1 polymer ?
#
loop_
_entity_poly.entity_id
_entity_poly.type
_entity_poly.pdbx_seq_one_letter_code
_entity_poly.pdbx_strand_id
1 'polypeptide(L)'
;MITQLTPTSNFQLSAVGVGVIALGLADIRQCIDFILRTIPGSDPLRPLFGCDIYKYVDNPITTGVPNMKKAIFEAIELWEPRIKVTSIVHEINIEQILFSITYQVVDGDMIDTLSWSINGNNIGSNTGLILSASIPTKVSIGRYNITLNVNKDSVYPLPPKFGFANATDLLVWVKDNWGAYGKWYLTSNKIVLYFGGFSVYSANMLVTQTSMLTMSTDIPILDTGSFYNLSFLIDDNMPTPIFPIETINTIEQLLIWLTINWSSYGSWYVNNTNVFIGGDFNNDFNADFDIGESTPGRNLMFQTNLFSTASLDFI
;
A
#
# COMPACT_ATOMS: atom_id res chain seq x y z
N MET A 1 -11.93 -9.52 5.30
CA MET A 1 -12.72 -8.74 6.27
C MET A 1 -12.33 -7.28 6.07
N ILE A 2 -13.18 -6.49 5.43
CA ILE A 2 -12.92 -5.09 5.08
C ILE A 2 -13.05 -4.30 6.38
N THR A 3 -11.97 -3.70 6.88
CA THR A 3 -12.03 -2.75 7.98
C THR A 3 -12.87 -1.57 7.51
N GLN A 4 -14.10 -1.50 8.00
CA GLN A 4 -14.96 -0.36 7.76
C GLN A 4 -14.27 0.88 8.34
N LEU A 5 -13.90 1.79 7.45
CA LEU A 5 -13.64 3.19 7.77
C LEU A 5 -14.78 3.64 8.67
N THR A 6 -14.49 4.13 9.87
CA THR A 6 -15.53 4.68 10.74
C THR A 6 -16.29 5.73 9.94
N PRO A 7 -17.58 5.51 9.62
CA PRO A 7 -18.34 6.45 8.82
C PRO A 7 -18.50 7.71 9.67
N THR A 8 -17.79 8.77 9.31
CA THR A 8 -18.14 10.09 9.79
C THR A 8 -19.46 10.45 9.11
N SER A 9 -20.49 10.86 9.88
CA SER A 9 -21.80 11.19 9.29
C SER A 9 -21.71 12.36 8.31
N ASN A 10 -20.62 13.12 8.38
CA ASN A 10 -20.34 14.29 7.58
C ASN A 10 -19.14 13.99 6.68
N PHE A 11 -19.37 14.02 5.37
CA PHE A 11 -18.32 13.97 4.35
C PHE A 11 -18.22 15.35 3.70
N GLN A 12 -17.01 15.83 3.43
CA GLN A 12 -16.79 17.02 2.62
C GLN A 12 -16.00 16.65 1.36
N LEU A 13 -16.25 17.38 0.27
CA LEU A 13 -15.37 17.36 -0.90
C LEU A 13 -13.99 17.85 -0.50
N SER A 14 -12.94 17.14 -0.92
CA SER A 14 -11.58 17.52 -0.60
C SER A 14 -11.13 18.75 -1.40
N ALA A 15 -10.45 19.69 -0.73
CA ALA A 15 -9.79 20.82 -1.38
C ALA A 15 -8.56 20.41 -2.23
N VAL A 16 -8.10 19.16 -2.12
CA VAL A 16 -6.91 18.64 -2.82
C VAL A 16 -7.18 18.35 -4.30
N GLY A 17 -8.42 17.99 -4.68
CA GLY A 17 -8.76 17.66 -6.06
C GLY A 17 -10.20 17.25 -6.29
N VAL A 18 -10.65 17.39 -7.54
CA VAL A 18 -12.02 17.04 -7.96
C VAL A 18 -12.26 15.53 -7.83
N GLY A 19 -13.37 15.15 -7.20
CA GLY A 19 -13.76 13.74 -7.02
C GLY A 19 -13.13 13.04 -5.82
N VAL A 20 -12.31 13.73 -5.02
CA VAL A 20 -11.73 13.20 -3.78
C VAL A 20 -12.59 13.64 -2.59
N ILE A 21 -12.84 12.72 -1.66
CA ILE A 21 -13.58 12.98 -0.43
C ILE A 21 -12.60 13.12 0.75
N ALA A 22 -12.84 14.12 1.61
CA ALA A 22 -12.18 14.22 2.90
C ALA A 22 -13.05 13.51 3.95
N LEU A 23 -12.45 12.60 4.71
CA LEU A 23 -13.11 11.82 5.75
C LEU A 23 -12.31 11.90 7.05
N GLY A 24 -13.00 11.86 8.20
CA GLY A 24 -12.37 11.81 9.51
C GLY A 24 -11.44 12.99 9.78
N LEU A 25 -10.18 12.69 10.09
CA LEU A 25 -9.17 13.71 10.44
C LEU A 25 -8.86 14.68 9.29
N ALA A 26 -8.91 14.20 8.04
CA ALA A 26 -8.66 15.05 6.88
C ALA A 26 -9.76 16.10 6.68
N ASP A 27 -11.02 15.75 7.00
CA ASP A 27 -12.15 16.67 6.99
C ASP A 27 -11.99 17.75 8.09
N ILE A 28 -11.61 17.33 9.30
CA ILE A 28 -11.33 18.27 10.41
C ILE A 28 -10.21 19.25 10.04
N ARG A 29 -9.08 18.76 9.51
CA ARG A 29 -7.96 19.63 9.08
C ARG A 29 -8.41 20.64 8.03
N GLN A 30 -9.20 20.19 7.07
CA GLN A 30 -9.74 21.05 6.02
C GLN A 30 -10.69 22.11 6.58
N CYS A 31 -11.54 21.74 7.55
CA CYS A 31 -12.42 22.67 8.23
C CYS A 31 -11.62 23.75 9.00
N ILE A 32 -10.60 23.35 9.76
CA ILE A 32 -9.72 24.30 10.48
C ILE A 32 -9.05 25.25 9.49
N ASP A 33 -8.50 24.76 8.38
CA ASP A 33 -7.88 25.60 7.36
C ASP A 33 -8.86 26.63 6.79
N PHE A 34 -10.11 26.23 6.52
CA PHE A 34 -11.14 27.16 6.07
C PHE A 34 -11.51 28.19 7.13
N ILE A 35 -11.67 27.81 8.40
CA ILE A 35 -11.96 28.74 9.49
C ILE A 35 -10.86 29.81 9.58
N LEU A 36 -9.60 29.39 9.57
CA LEU A 36 -8.45 30.29 9.72
C LEU A 36 -8.22 31.20 8.52
N ARG A 37 -8.60 30.75 7.31
CA ARG A 37 -8.48 31.55 6.07
C ARG A 37 -9.64 32.50 5.84
N THR A 38 -10.79 32.24 6.46
CA THR A 38 -12.00 33.02 6.22
C THR A 38 -11.98 34.27 7.10
N ILE A 39 -12.10 35.44 6.48
CA ILE A 39 -12.23 36.71 7.19
C ILE A 39 -13.70 36.88 7.59
N PRO A 40 -14.01 37.16 8.87
CA PRO A 40 -15.38 37.48 9.29
C PRO A 40 -16.00 38.59 8.44
N GLY A 41 -17.23 38.38 7.98
CA GLY A 41 -17.97 39.26 7.09
C GLY A 41 -17.83 38.94 5.60
N SER A 42 -16.94 38.02 5.21
CA SER A 42 -16.77 37.61 3.81
C SER A 42 -17.87 36.67 3.30
N ASP A 43 -18.46 35.85 4.18
CA ASP A 43 -19.63 35.01 3.88
C ASP A 43 -20.92 35.80 4.21
N PRO A 44 -21.71 36.23 3.20
CA PRO A 44 -22.93 37.01 3.43
C PRO A 44 -23.98 36.27 4.27
N LEU A 45 -23.99 34.94 4.20
CA LEU A 45 -24.96 34.11 4.93
C LEU A 45 -24.49 33.79 6.34
N ARG A 46 -23.19 33.88 6.61
CA ARG A 46 -22.59 33.69 7.94
C ARG A 46 -21.56 34.79 8.24
N PRO A 47 -22.00 36.03 8.55
CA PRO A 47 -21.09 37.15 8.74
C PRO A 47 -20.09 36.98 9.89
N LEU A 48 -20.41 36.16 10.91
CA LEU A 48 -19.51 35.92 12.04
C LEU A 48 -18.51 34.78 11.80
N PHE A 49 -18.65 34.04 10.69
CA PHE A 49 -17.81 32.88 10.41
C PHE A 49 -16.39 33.29 10.00
N GLY A 50 -15.39 32.63 10.58
CA GLY A 50 -13.98 32.82 10.26
C GLY A 50 -13.09 33.12 11.47
N CYS A 51 -11.89 33.63 11.19
CA CYS A 51 -10.90 33.99 12.19
C CYS A 51 -10.37 35.42 11.96
N ASP A 52 -10.33 36.20 13.03
CA ASP A 52 -9.86 37.59 13.03
C ASP A 52 -8.33 37.75 13.11
N ILE A 53 -7.58 36.69 12.83
CA ILE A 53 -6.11 36.67 12.89
C ILE A 53 -5.44 37.78 12.07
N TYR A 54 -6.04 38.13 10.92
CA TYR A 54 -5.53 39.15 10.00
C TYR A 54 -5.48 40.55 10.62
N LYS A 55 -6.27 40.84 11.67
CA LYS A 55 -6.28 42.14 12.36
C LYS A 55 -4.98 42.44 13.11
N TYR A 56 -4.15 41.43 13.34
CA TYR A 56 -2.98 41.53 14.21
C TYR A 56 -1.64 41.41 13.45
N VAL A 57 -1.66 41.30 12.12
CA VAL A 57 -0.45 41.09 11.30
C VAL A 57 0.54 42.24 11.43
N ASP A 58 0.05 43.48 11.49
CA ASP A 58 0.88 44.69 11.58
C ASP A 58 1.18 45.11 13.03
N ASN A 59 0.77 44.31 14.01
CA ASN A 59 1.05 44.63 15.42
C ASN A 59 2.47 44.23 15.82
N PRO A 60 3.08 44.92 16.80
CA PRO A 60 4.36 44.51 17.37
C PRO A 60 4.31 43.05 17.82
N ILE A 61 5.37 42.26 17.56
CA ILE A 61 5.40 40.81 17.83
C ILE A 61 4.99 40.48 19.27
N THR A 62 5.38 41.31 20.24
CA THR A 62 5.09 41.14 21.67
C THR A 62 3.59 41.19 22.00
N THR A 63 2.79 41.91 21.22
CA THR A 63 1.33 42.04 21.41
C THR A 63 0.53 41.36 20.31
N GLY A 64 1.04 41.32 19.08
CA GLY A 64 0.43 40.67 17.93
C GLY A 64 0.30 39.17 18.12
N VAL A 65 1.40 38.45 18.37
CA VAL A 65 1.41 36.99 18.45
C VAL A 65 0.45 36.44 19.54
N PRO A 66 0.44 36.96 20.78
CA PRO A 66 -0.52 36.48 21.78
C PRO A 66 -1.98 36.67 21.37
N ASN A 67 -2.30 37.82 20.75
CA ASN A 67 -3.65 38.10 20.25
C ASN A 67 -4.04 37.21 19.07
N MET A 68 -3.09 36.89 18.19
CA MET A 68 -3.30 35.94 17.09
C MET A 68 -3.61 34.54 17.61
N LYS A 69 -2.84 34.05 18.60
CA LYS A 69 -3.10 32.75 19.23
C LYS A 69 -4.47 32.70 19.88
N LYS A 70 -4.86 33.79 20.56
CA LYS A 70 -6.20 33.92 21.16
C LYS A 70 -7.29 33.85 20.07
N ALA A 71 -7.14 34.60 18.98
CA ALA A 71 -8.10 34.59 17.87
C ALA A 71 -8.21 33.21 17.19
N ILE A 72 -7.08 32.50 17.02
CA ILE A 72 -7.07 31.11 16.51
C ILE A 72 -7.87 30.21 17.45
N PHE A 73 -7.57 30.27 18.75
CA PHE A 73 -8.21 29.44 19.76
C PHE A 73 -9.72 29.67 19.80
N GLU A 74 -10.15 30.93 19.90
CA GLU A 74 -11.58 31.30 19.96
C GLU A 74 -12.33 30.91 18.68
N ALA A 75 -11.72 31.10 17.50
CA ALA A 75 -12.34 30.73 16.23
C ALA A 75 -12.52 29.21 16.10
N ILE A 76 -11.50 28.43 16.47
CA ILE A 76 -11.58 26.96 16.39
C ILE A 76 -12.58 26.42 17.42
N GLU A 77 -12.57 26.93 18.65
CA GLU A 77 -13.50 26.52 19.70
C GLU A 77 -14.97 26.82 19.33
N LEU A 78 -15.22 27.93 18.63
CA LEU A 78 -16.57 28.31 18.20
C LEU A 78 -17.07 27.50 17.00
N TRP A 79 -16.22 27.25 16.01
CA TRP A 79 -16.63 26.73 14.70
C TRP A 79 -16.33 25.25 14.45
N GLU A 80 -15.45 24.61 15.23
CA GLU A 80 -15.10 23.19 15.10
C GLU A 80 -15.27 22.44 16.43
N PRO A 81 -16.53 22.10 16.83
CA PRO A 81 -16.81 21.48 18.12
C PRO A 81 -16.33 20.03 18.24
N ARG A 82 -15.90 19.40 17.14
CA ARG A 82 -15.41 18.00 17.13
C ARG A 82 -14.02 17.87 17.74
N ILE A 83 -13.31 18.98 17.97
CA ILE A 83 -11.96 18.99 18.51
C ILE A 83 -11.84 19.89 19.73
N LYS A 84 -10.83 19.61 20.55
CA LYS A 84 -10.39 20.44 21.67
C LYS A 84 -8.93 20.82 21.47
N VAL A 85 -8.65 22.11 21.35
CA VAL A 85 -7.28 22.61 21.21
C VAL A 85 -6.53 22.42 22.53
N THR A 86 -5.37 21.76 22.48
CA THR A 86 -4.53 21.50 23.65
C THR A 86 -3.35 22.45 23.73
N SER A 87 -2.77 22.85 22.59
CA SER A 87 -1.61 23.73 22.55
C SER A 87 -1.52 24.51 21.23
N ILE A 88 -1.02 25.75 21.30
CA ILE A 88 -0.67 26.57 20.13
C ILE A 88 0.75 27.10 20.30
N VAL A 89 1.68 26.50 19.57
CA VAL A 89 3.08 26.93 19.51
C VAL A 89 3.29 27.80 18.27
N HIS A 90 4.31 28.65 18.31
CA HIS A 90 4.66 29.50 17.17
C HIS A 90 6.16 29.49 16.94
N GLU A 91 6.55 29.60 15.68
CA GLU A 91 7.92 29.81 15.23
C GLU A 91 7.95 31.02 14.30
N ILE A 92 8.91 31.92 14.52
CA ILE A 92 9.05 33.15 13.73
C ILE A 92 10.24 32.96 12.81
N ASN A 93 9.98 33.03 11.50
CA ASN A 93 11.00 33.10 10.46
C ASN A 93 11.07 34.51 9.89
N ILE A 94 12.06 34.78 9.05
CA ILE A 94 12.29 36.11 8.43
C ILE A 94 11.06 36.58 7.63
N GLU A 95 10.31 35.64 7.03
CA GLU A 95 9.24 35.94 6.08
C GLU A 95 7.83 35.60 6.59
N GLN A 96 7.71 34.83 7.68
CA GLN A 96 6.42 34.31 8.13
C GLN A 96 6.43 33.86 9.59
N ILE A 97 5.23 33.82 10.17
CA ILE A 97 4.95 33.21 11.47
C ILE A 97 4.24 31.88 11.22
N LEU A 98 4.84 30.80 11.71
CA LEU A 98 4.26 29.46 11.66
C LEU A 98 3.55 29.18 12.99
N PHE A 99 2.30 28.77 12.93
CA PHE A 99 1.52 28.33 14.08
C PHE A 99 1.36 26.82 14.04
N SER A 100 1.78 26.14 15.11
CA SER A 100 1.58 24.71 15.31
C SER A 100 0.46 24.50 16.33
N ILE A 101 -0.70 24.06 15.85
CA ILE A 101 -1.94 23.90 16.60
C ILE A 101 -2.12 22.41 16.87
N THR A 102 -1.97 22.02 18.13
CA THR A 102 -2.24 20.65 18.59
C THR A 102 -3.66 20.58 19.15
N TYR A 103 -4.41 19.57 18.72
CA TYR A 103 -5.79 19.34 19.14
C TYR A 103 -6.08 17.85 19.33
N GLN A 104 -7.06 17.57 20.18
CA GLN A 104 -7.60 16.23 20.42
C GLN A 104 -9.03 16.14 19.90
N VAL A 105 -9.38 15.05 19.23
CA VAL A 105 -10.77 14.80 18.79
C VAL A 105 -11.64 14.42 19.99
N VAL A 106 -12.85 14.96 20.11
CA VAL A 106 -13.70 14.73 21.30
C VAL A 106 -14.16 13.26 21.41
N ASP A 107 -14.46 12.62 20.29
CA ASP A 107 -14.93 11.23 20.21
C ASP A 107 -13.81 10.18 20.25
N GLY A 108 -12.57 10.56 20.62
CA GLY A 108 -11.47 9.60 20.76
C GLY A 108 -10.19 10.15 21.40
N ASP A 109 -9.21 9.27 21.62
CA ASP A 109 -7.89 9.66 22.16
C ASP A 109 -6.91 10.13 21.07
N MET A 110 -7.41 10.43 19.87
CA MET A 110 -6.58 10.87 18.75
C MET A 110 -6.14 12.31 18.93
N ILE A 111 -4.83 12.51 18.97
CA ILE A 111 -4.16 13.81 19.01
C ILE A 111 -3.52 14.07 17.65
N ASP A 112 -3.71 15.28 17.13
CA ASP A 112 -3.13 15.71 15.87
C ASP A 112 -2.53 17.12 15.99
N THR A 113 -1.57 17.45 15.12
CA THR A 113 -0.95 18.76 15.05
C THR A 113 -0.98 19.30 13.63
N LEU A 114 -1.59 20.48 13.47
CA LEU A 114 -1.67 21.25 12.23
C LEU A 114 -0.67 22.40 12.26
N SER A 115 0.15 22.52 11.22
CA SER A 115 1.02 23.68 11.01
C SER A 115 0.39 24.63 9.97
N TRP A 116 0.24 25.91 10.34
CA TRP A 116 -0.49 26.91 9.58
C TRP A 116 0.25 28.26 9.52
N SER A 117 0.14 28.97 8.39
CA SER A 117 0.71 30.31 8.20
C SER A 117 -0.26 31.22 7.42
N ILE A 118 -0.14 32.54 7.61
CA ILE A 118 -1.04 33.53 7.02
C ILE A 118 -0.89 33.67 5.50
N ASN A 119 0.33 33.56 4.98
CA ASN A 119 0.64 33.83 3.57
C ASN A 119 0.15 32.74 2.61
N GLY A 120 -0.75 31.87 3.04
CA GLY A 120 -1.44 30.91 2.18
C GLY A 120 -0.56 29.79 1.63
N ASN A 121 0.76 29.92 1.72
CA ASN A 121 1.69 28.82 1.70
C ASN A 121 1.39 28.00 2.94
N ASN A 122 0.53 26.99 2.78
CA ASN A 122 0.49 25.88 3.71
C ASN A 122 1.94 25.41 3.87
N ILE A 123 2.56 25.80 4.97
CA ILE A 123 3.49 24.94 5.67
C ILE A 123 2.62 24.26 6.75
N GLY A 124 1.50 23.62 6.43
CA GLY A 124 1.59 22.17 6.30
C GLY A 124 2.74 21.82 5.39
N SER A 125 3.93 21.63 5.96
CA SER A 125 5.16 21.20 5.28
C SER A 125 4.95 20.81 3.81
N ASN A 126 4.85 21.82 2.93
CA ASN A 126 5.11 21.66 1.51
C ASN A 126 6.62 21.68 1.27
N THR A 127 7.45 21.56 2.33
CA THR A 127 8.51 20.55 2.28
C THR A 127 7.81 19.18 2.27
N GLY A 128 7.13 18.85 1.17
CA GLY A 128 6.74 17.47 0.95
C GLY A 128 8.03 16.69 1.12
N LEU A 129 8.13 15.91 2.20
CA LEU A 129 9.30 15.08 2.40
C LEU A 129 9.42 14.27 1.11
N ILE A 130 10.51 14.49 0.38
CA ILE A 130 10.73 13.72 -0.84
C ILE A 130 11.43 12.47 -0.37
N LEU A 131 10.68 11.39 -0.32
CA LEU A 131 11.24 10.10 0.00
C LEU A 131 11.53 9.39 -1.30
N SER A 132 12.79 9.00 -1.49
CA SER A 132 13.19 8.23 -2.68
C SER A 132 13.85 6.94 -2.26
N ALA A 133 13.52 5.86 -2.95
CA ALA A 133 14.19 4.57 -2.81
C ALA A 133 14.79 4.16 -4.16
N SER A 134 16.03 3.68 -4.13
CA SER A 134 16.71 3.16 -5.31
C SER A 134 16.08 1.84 -5.74
N ILE A 135 15.79 1.71 -7.03
CA ILE A 135 15.31 0.47 -7.63
C ILE A 135 16.53 -0.32 -8.07
N PRO A 136 16.77 -1.51 -7.49
CA PRO A 136 17.89 -2.35 -7.89
C PRO A 136 17.74 -2.83 -9.35
N THR A 137 18.87 -3.03 -10.01
CA THR A 137 18.92 -3.60 -11.36
C THR A 137 18.29 -4.98 -11.35
N LYS A 138 17.32 -5.22 -12.24
CA LYS A 138 16.55 -6.46 -12.26
C LYS A 138 17.48 -7.67 -12.44
N VAL A 139 17.58 -8.54 -11.43
CA VAL A 139 18.09 -9.90 -11.61
C VAL A 139 17.06 -10.80 -12.31
N SER A 140 17.51 -11.79 -13.08
CA SER A 140 16.71 -12.58 -14.03
C SER A 140 15.36 -13.09 -13.49
N ILE A 141 15.33 -13.55 -12.23
CA ILE A 141 14.13 -14.09 -11.55
C ILE A 141 13.69 -13.27 -10.32
N GLY A 142 14.22 -12.05 -10.17
CA GLY A 142 13.99 -11.25 -8.98
C GLY A 142 12.70 -10.44 -9.04
N ARG A 143 11.91 -10.48 -7.97
CA ARG A 143 10.69 -9.70 -7.77
C ARG A 143 10.96 -8.54 -6.82
N TYR A 144 10.36 -7.40 -7.09
CA TYR A 144 10.52 -6.19 -6.29
C TYR A 144 9.62 -6.23 -5.05
N ASN A 145 10.18 -5.88 -3.91
CA ASN A 145 9.46 -5.64 -2.67
C ASN A 145 9.68 -4.19 -2.24
N ILE A 146 8.68 -3.58 -1.60
CA ILE A 146 8.76 -2.22 -1.09
C ILE A 146 8.35 -2.19 0.37
N THR A 147 9.11 -1.50 1.22
CA THR A 147 8.71 -1.18 2.58
C THR A 147 8.61 0.32 2.72
N LEU A 148 7.59 0.78 3.44
CA LEU A 148 7.38 2.18 3.79
C LEU A 148 7.04 2.22 5.27
N ASN A 149 7.84 2.92 6.05
CA ASN A 149 7.48 3.26 7.42
C ASN A 149 7.34 4.78 7.53
N VAL A 150 6.24 5.20 8.15
CA VAL A 150 5.91 6.61 8.38
C VAL A 150 5.76 6.77 9.88
N ASN A 151 6.43 7.76 10.45
CA ASN A 151 6.42 8.08 11.88
C ASN A 151 6.80 6.90 12.80
N LYS A 152 7.66 5.99 12.29
CA LYS A 152 8.14 4.72 12.88
C LYS A 152 7.19 3.52 12.73
N ASP A 153 6.00 3.71 12.18
CA ASP A 153 5.02 2.64 11.96
C ASP A 153 5.03 2.15 10.51
N SER A 154 4.77 0.86 10.31
CA SER A 154 4.64 0.29 8.97
C SER A 154 3.34 0.75 8.32
N VAL A 155 3.41 1.09 7.03
CA VAL A 155 2.23 1.50 6.26
C VAL A 155 1.44 0.29 5.79
N TYR A 156 0.12 0.36 5.99
CA TYR A 156 -0.82 -0.68 5.57
C TYR A 156 -1.66 -0.22 4.38
N PRO A 157 -2.07 -1.14 3.49
CA PRO A 157 -1.82 -2.58 3.53
C PRO A 157 -0.35 -2.92 3.26
N LEU A 158 0.13 -4.04 3.81
CA LEU A 158 1.47 -4.53 3.48
C LEU A 158 1.47 -5.01 2.01
N PRO A 159 2.58 -4.82 1.28
CA PRO A 159 2.68 -5.32 -0.09
C PRO A 159 2.57 -6.85 -0.12
N PRO A 160 2.21 -7.43 -1.28
CA PRO A 160 2.14 -8.87 -1.46
C PRO A 160 3.45 -9.54 -1.02
N LYS A 161 3.35 -10.64 -0.26
CA LYS A 161 4.49 -11.42 0.24
C LYS A 161 5.48 -11.81 -0.87
N PHE A 162 4.97 -12.01 -2.08
CA PHE A 162 5.74 -12.45 -3.24
C PHE A 162 6.27 -11.30 -4.12
N GLY A 163 5.95 -10.04 -3.79
CA GLY A 163 6.43 -8.87 -4.53
C GLY A 163 5.91 -8.75 -5.96
N PHE A 164 6.55 -7.89 -6.74
CA PHE A 164 6.13 -7.47 -8.08
C PHE A 164 7.13 -7.92 -9.15
N ALA A 165 6.63 -8.38 -10.31
CA ALA A 165 7.48 -8.81 -11.42
C ALA A 165 8.24 -7.64 -12.08
N ASN A 166 7.64 -6.45 -12.10
CA ASN A 166 8.19 -5.25 -12.70
C ASN A 166 8.01 -4.04 -11.77
N ALA A 167 8.90 -3.05 -11.89
CA ALA A 167 8.80 -1.80 -11.14
C ALA A 167 7.52 -0.99 -11.49
N THR A 168 7.00 -1.15 -12.71
CA THR A 168 5.73 -0.54 -13.12
C THR A 168 4.55 -1.11 -12.35
N ASP A 169 4.49 -2.44 -12.19
CA ASP A 169 3.42 -3.11 -11.44
C ASP A 169 3.46 -2.72 -9.96
N LEU A 170 4.68 -2.58 -9.41
CA LEU A 170 4.90 -2.02 -8.07
C LEU A 170 4.32 -0.61 -7.96
N LEU A 171 4.60 0.28 -8.92
CA LEU A 171 4.08 1.65 -8.90
C LEU A 171 2.55 1.69 -8.94
N VAL A 172 1.93 0.86 -9.78
CA VAL A 172 0.46 0.76 -9.87
C VAL A 172 -0.12 0.37 -8.53
N TRP A 173 0.40 -0.72 -7.92
CA TRP A 173 -0.08 -1.17 -6.62
C TRP A 173 0.10 -0.11 -5.54
N VAL A 174 1.26 0.57 -5.49
CA VAL A 174 1.53 1.61 -4.51
C VAL A 174 0.58 2.80 -4.66
N LYS A 175 0.22 3.19 -5.88
CA LYS A 175 -0.77 4.26 -6.11
C LYS A 175 -2.15 3.86 -5.63
N ASP A 176 -2.55 2.62 -5.90
CA ASP A 176 -3.89 2.12 -5.53
C ASP A 176 -4.04 1.94 -4.02
N ASN A 177 -2.96 1.55 -3.32
CA ASN A 177 -3.01 1.19 -1.91
C ASN A 177 -2.47 2.29 -0.97
N TRP A 178 -1.42 3.01 -1.37
CA TRP A 178 -0.74 4.04 -0.58
C TRP A 178 -0.83 5.44 -1.20
N GLY A 179 -1.70 5.63 -2.20
CA GLY A 179 -1.92 6.93 -2.84
C GLY A 179 -2.40 8.02 -1.88
N ALA A 180 -3.01 7.64 -0.77
CA ALA A 180 -3.41 8.57 0.27
C ALA A 180 -2.23 9.38 0.81
N TYR A 181 -1.04 8.77 0.98
CA TYR A 181 0.13 9.42 1.60
C TYR A 181 0.76 10.52 0.74
N GLY A 182 0.49 10.54 -0.57
CA GLY A 182 1.05 11.54 -1.47
C GLY A 182 1.13 11.11 -2.93
N LYS A 183 1.89 11.88 -3.72
CA LYS A 183 2.06 11.63 -5.15
C LYS A 183 3.28 10.74 -5.40
N TRP A 184 3.06 9.66 -6.16
CA TRP A 184 4.08 8.65 -6.46
C TRP A 184 4.54 8.72 -7.91
N TYR A 185 5.86 8.69 -8.12
CA TYR A 185 6.50 8.69 -9.42
C TYR A 185 7.60 7.62 -9.51
N LEU A 186 7.80 7.11 -10.72
CA LEU A 186 8.83 6.13 -11.04
C LEU A 186 9.79 6.74 -12.05
N THR A 187 11.08 6.66 -11.77
CA THR A 187 12.16 6.98 -12.72
C THR A 187 12.84 5.70 -13.18
N SER A 188 13.88 5.82 -14.03
CA SER A 188 14.66 4.66 -14.49
C SER A 188 15.37 3.90 -13.36
N ASN A 189 15.63 4.54 -12.22
CA ASN A 189 16.42 3.95 -11.13
C ASN A 189 15.89 4.22 -9.72
N LYS A 190 14.78 4.95 -9.56
CA LYS A 190 14.21 5.29 -8.25
C LYS A 190 12.69 5.31 -8.30
N ILE A 191 12.08 5.02 -7.15
CA ILE A 191 10.69 5.39 -6.86
C ILE A 191 10.69 6.59 -5.92
N VAL A 192 9.84 7.58 -6.19
CA VAL A 192 9.78 8.85 -5.48
C VAL A 192 8.36 9.08 -4.96
N LEU A 193 8.26 9.36 -3.67
CA LEU A 193 7.05 9.80 -2.98
C LEU A 193 7.20 11.27 -2.58
N TYR A 194 6.25 12.08 -3.04
CA TYR A 194 6.02 13.43 -2.51
C TYR A 194 4.89 13.35 -1.50
N PHE A 195 5.21 13.36 -0.21
CA PHE A 195 4.19 13.39 0.84
C PHE A 195 3.27 14.60 0.68
N GLY A 196 1.97 14.41 0.90
CA GLY A 196 0.99 15.50 0.81
C GLY A 196 -0.05 15.42 1.92
N GLY A 197 -0.21 16.49 2.71
CA GLY A 197 -1.30 16.61 3.69
C GLY A 197 -1.15 15.79 4.97
N PHE A 198 0.02 15.20 5.26
CA PHE A 198 0.32 14.48 6.51
C PHE A 198 1.42 15.15 7.31
N SER A 199 1.24 15.24 8.63
CA SER A 199 2.29 15.58 9.60
C SER A 199 3.28 14.42 9.72
N VAL A 200 4.25 14.37 8.80
CA VAL A 200 5.33 13.37 8.77
C VAL A 200 6.59 13.99 9.36
N TYR A 201 7.07 13.45 10.47
CA TYR A 201 8.33 13.87 11.11
C TYR A 201 9.46 12.85 10.93
N SER A 202 9.15 11.63 10.49
CA SER A 202 10.14 10.62 10.10
C SER A 202 9.52 9.68 9.06
N ALA A 203 10.25 9.35 8.00
CA ALA A 203 9.83 8.31 7.07
C ALA A 203 11.04 7.59 6.48
N ASN A 204 10.91 6.29 6.25
CA ASN A 204 11.88 5.50 5.50
C ASN A 204 11.16 4.71 4.40
N MET A 205 11.85 4.51 3.28
CA MET A 205 11.35 3.68 2.20
C MET A 205 12.51 2.88 1.64
N LEU A 206 12.29 1.60 1.44
CA LEU A 206 13.28 0.69 0.88
C LEU A 206 12.62 -0.15 -0.21
N VAL A 207 13.29 -0.25 -1.35
CA VAL A 207 12.93 -1.21 -2.39
C VAL A 207 14.02 -2.27 -2.43
N THR A 208 13.64 -3.53 -2.27
CA THR A 208 14.53 -4.68 -2.36
C THR A 208 14.11 -5.58 -3.50
N GLN A 209 15.02 -6.42 -3.97
CA GLN A 209 14.70 -7.48 -4.92
C GLN A 209 14.91 -8.82 -4.23
N THR A 210 13.92 -9.70 -4.33
CA THR A 210 14.02 -11.06 -3.83
C THR A 210 13.86 -12.01 -5.01
N SER A 211 14.81 -12.91 -5.20
CA SER A 211 14.70 -13.98 -6.20
C SER A 211 13.60 -14.94 -5.78
N MET A 212 12.62 -15.17 -6.65
CA MET A 212 11.63 -16.21 -6.45
C MET A 212 11.95 -17.36 -7.39
N LEU A 213 12.41 -18.46 -6.83
CA LEU A 213 12.59 -19.70 -7.56
C LEU A 213 11.20 -20.30 -7.83
N THR A 214 10.89 -20.54 -9.10
CA THR A 214 9.68 -21.25 -9.52
C THR A 214 10.09 -22.51 -10.28
N MET A 215 9.57 -23.65 -9.84
CA MET A 215 9.75 -24.94 -10.49
C MET A 215 8.39 -25.45 -10.98
N SER A 216 8.40 -26.15 -12.11
CA SER A 216 7.22 -26.78 -12.68
C SER A 216 7.62 -28.16 -13.20
N THR A 217 6.77 -29.16 -12.95
CA THR A 217 6.90 -30.48 -13.53
C THR A 217 5.50 -30.97 -13.94
N ASP A 218 5.44 -31.72 -15.04
CA ASP A 218 4.18 -32.27 -15.55
C ASP A 218 3.74 -33.44 -14.67
N ILE A 219 2.49 -33.43 -14.22
CA ILE A 219 1.93 -34.51 -13.39
C ILE A 219 1.62 -35.70 -14.30
N PRO A 220 2.27 -36.86 -14.10
CA PRO A 220 2.04 -38.03 -14.94
C PRO A 220 0.63 -38.61 -14.68
N ILE A 221 0.05 -39.20 -15.72
CA ILE A 221 -1.18 -39.98 -15.58
C ILE A 221 -0.82 -41.31 -14.92
N LEU A 222 -1.46 -41.62 -13.79
CA LEU A 222 -1.23 -42.88 -13.09
C LEU A 222 -2.10 -44.01 -13.66
N ASP A 223 -1.49 -45.17 -13.84
CA ASP A 223 -2.20 -46.43 -14.08
C ASP A 223 -2.90 -46.94 -12.82
N THR A 224 -3.84 -47.87 -12.98
CA THR A 224 -4.58 -48.46 -11.86
C THR A 224 -3.64 -49.19 -10.90
N GLY A 225 -3.55 -48.72 -9.65
CA GLY A 225 -2.68 -49.31 -8.62
C GLY A 225 -1.30 -48.65 -8.51
N SER A 226 -1.00 -47.65 -9.34
CA SER A 226 0.23 -46.86 -9.24
C SER A 226 0.11 -45.71 -8.23
N PHE A 227 1.25 -45.25 -7.72
CA PHE A 227 1.35 -44.17 -6.75
C PHE A 227 2.31 -43.10 -7.26
N TYR A 228 2.10 -41.84 -6.86
CA TYR A 228 3.06 -40.78 -7.14
C TYR A 228 4.32 -40.99 -6.29
N ASN A 229 5.48 -40.81 -6.93
CA ASN A 229 6.76 -40.67 -6.26
C ASN A 229 7.46 -39.41 -6.78
N LEU A 230 7.97 -38.59 -5.87
CA LEU A 230 8.42 -37.25 -6.17
C LEU A 230 9.84 -37.02 -5.65
N SER A 231 10.72 -36.68 -6.58
CA SER A 231 12.08 -36.20 -6.30
C SER A 231 12.05 -34.70 -6.11
N PHE A 232 12.48 -34.26 -4.93
CA PHE A 232 12.62 -32.84 -4.66
C PHE A 232 13.93 -32.60 -3.92
N LEU A 233 14.78 -31.73 -4.47
CA LEU A 233 16.02 -31.27 -3.85
C LEU A 233 15.96 -29.76 -3.71
N ILE A 234 16.43 -29.23 -2.57
CA ILE A 234 16.57 -27.80 -2.30
C ILE A 234 18.03 -27.52 -1.94
N ASP A 235 18.69 -26.61 -2.66
CA ASP A 235 20.11 -26.30 -2.45
C ASP A 235 20.97 -27.59 -2.34
N ASP A 236 20.70 -28.56 -3.24
CA ASP A 236 21.30 -29.90 -3.29
C ASP A 236 21.07 -30.80 -2.06
N ASN A 237 20.14 -30.43 -1.16
CA ASN A 237 19.76 -31.22 0.02
C ASN A 237 18.37 -31.85 -0.12
N MET A 238 18.21 -33.04 0.46
CA MET A 238 16.91 -33.71 0.57
C MET A 238 16.03 -33.02 1.63
N PRO A 239 14.78 -32.66 1.31
CA PRO A 239 13.83 -32.05 2.23
C PRO A 239 13.41 -33.03 3.33
N THR A 240 13.03 -32.50 4.49
CA THR A 240 12.49 -33.29 5.60
C THR A 240 11.04 -32.89 5.88
N PRO A 241 10.10 -33.84 6.08
CA PRO A 241 10.25 -35.30 5.96
C PRO A 241 10.38 -35.78 4.49
N ILE A 242 10.89 -37.00 4.30
CA ILE A 242 11.00 -37.65 2.98
C ILE A 242 9.58 -37.92 2.42
N PHE A 243 9.41 -37.76 1.12
CA PHE A 243 8.15 -38.05 0.45
C PHE A 243 7.77 -39.54 0.60
N PRO A 244 6.53 -39.86 1.01
CA PRO A 244 6.14 -41.25 1.27
C PRO A 244 5.92 -41.99 -0.04
N ILE A 245 6.54 -43.16 -0.16
CA ILE A 245 6.40 -44.04 -1.33
C ILE A 245 5.11 -44.88 -1.15
N GLU A 246 4.43 -45.22 -2.25
CA GLU A 246 3.28 -46.16 -2.28
C GLU A 246 2.06 -45.77 -1.42
N THR A 247 1.85 -44.48 -1.14
CA THR A 247 0.73 -44.02 -0.30
C THR A 247 -0.21 -43.03 -1.00
N ILE A 248 0.31 -42.23 -1.92
CA ILE A 248 -0.41 -41.13 -2.54
C ILE A 248 -0.76 -41.51 -3.98
N ASN A 249 -2.05 -41.65 -4.27
CA ASN A 249 -2.54 -42.04 -5.60
C ASN A 249 -3.50 -41.01 -6.23
N THR A 250 -3.78 -39.90 -5.54
CA THR A 250 -4.60 -38.80 -6.07
C THR A 250 -3.84 -37.47 -6.02
N ILE A 251 -4.17 -36.57 -6.94
CA ILE A 251 -3.58 -35.22 -7.02
C ILE A 251 -3.94 -34.39 -5.76
N GLU A 252 -5.14 -34.58 -5.22
CA GLU A 252 -5.56 -33.89 -3.98
C GLU A 252 -4.72 -34.33 -2.78
N GLN A 253 -4.53 -35.65 -2.60
CA GLN A 253 -3.65 -36.18 -1.55
C GLN A 253 -2.20 -35.70 -1.72
N LEU A 254 -1.71 -35.64 -2.97
CA LEU A 254 -0.38 -35.10 -3.29
C LEU A 254 -0.26 -33.65 -2.82
N LEU A 255 -1.19 -32.78 -3.23
CA LEU A 255 -1.15 -31.35 -2.88
C LEU A 255 -1.32 -31.13 -1.37
N ILE A 256 -2.21 -31.88 -0.71
CA ILE A 256 -2.42 -31.83 0.74
C ILE A 256 -1.13 -32.22 1.47
N TRP A 257 -0.49 -33.31 1.06
CA TRP A 257 0.74 -33.78 1.70
C TRP A 257 1.86 -32.75 1.57
N LEU A 258 2.07 -32.21 0.36
CA LEU A 258 3.10 -31.19 0.09
C LEU A 258 2.87 -29.93 0.92
N THR A 259 1.61 -29.48 1.02
CA THR A 259 1.25 -28.28 1.78
C THR A 259 1.40 -28.49 3.29
N ILE A 260 1.13 -29.69 3.81
CA ILE A 260 1.28 -29.98 5.25
C ILE A 260 2.75 -30.13 5.62
N ASN A 261 3.52 -30.92 4.86
CA ASN A 261 4.86 -31.35 5.25
C ASN A 261 5.96 -30.39 4.77
N TRP A 262 5.79 -29.74 3.62
CA TRP A 262 6.80 -28.90 2.98
C TRP A 262 6.40 -27.42 2.82
N SER A 263 5.43 -26.95 3.61
CA SER A 263 5.04 -25.52 3.64
C SER A 263 6.15 -24.59 4.16
N SER A 264 7.10 -25.11 4.94
CA SER A 264 8.28 -24.37 5.39
C SER A 264 9.23 -24.02 4.24
N TYR A 265 9.23 -24.83 3.17
CA TYR A 265 10.16 -24.67 2.06
C TYR A 265 9.64 -23.72 0.97
N GLY A 266 8.32 -23.67 0.77
CA GLY A 266 7.69 -22.84 -0.24
C GLY A 266 6.20 -23.10 -0.38
N SER A 267 5.61 -22.55 -1.43
CA SER A 267 4.19 -22.71 -1.77
C SER A 267 4.04 -23.69 -2.93
N TRP A 268 3.06 -24.59 -2.80
CA TRP A 268 2.74 -25.63 -3.77
C TRP A 268 1.34 -25.41 -4.34
N TYR A 269 1.17 -25.58 -5.63
CA TYR A 269 -0.14 -25.52 -6.29
C TYR A 269 -0.14 -26.30 -7.61
N VAL A 270 -1.32 -26.63 -8.11
CA VAL A 270 -1.48 -27.30 -9.42
C VAL A 270 -2.02 -26.28 -10.42
N ASN A 271 -1.38 -26.18 -11.58
CA ASN A 271 -1.87 -25.39 -12.70
C ASN A 271 -2.45 -26.32 -13.77
N ASN A 272 -3.65 -26.03 -14.25
CA ASN A 272 -4.28 -26.80 -15.32
C ASN A 272 -3.96 -26.11 -16.65
N THR A 273 -3.16 -26.77 -17.49
CA THR A 273 -2.87 -26.35 -18.85
C THR A 273 -3.74 -27.17 -19.80
N ASN A 274 -4.62 -26.52 -20.55
CA ASN A 274 -5.32 -27.19 -21.65
C ASN A 274 -4.30 -27.33 -22.79
N VAL A 275 -3.75 -28.53 -22.98
CA VAL A 275 -2.91 -28.84 -24.14
C VAL A 275 -3.85 -29.25 -25.26
N PHE A 276 -4.02 -28.39 -26.27
CA PHE A 276 -4.66 -28.78 -27.52
C PHE A 276 -3.63 -29.53 -28.36
N ILE A 277 -3.78 -30.86 -28.46
CA ILE A 277 -3.14 -31.59 -29.54
C ILE A 277 -3.96 -31.28 -30.79
N GLY A 278 -3.48 -30.35 -31.60
CA GLY A 278 -4.12 -30.01 -32.87
C GLY A 278 -4.13 -31.24 -33.77
N GLY A 279 -5.33 -31.76 -34.07
CA GLY A 279 -5.51 -32.70 -35.16
C GLY A 279 -5.07 -32.04 -36.47
N ASP A 280 -4.27 -32.76 -37.26
CA ASP A 280 -3.86 -32.32 -38.59
C ASP A 280 -5.11 -32.26 -39.50
N PHE A 281 -5.53 -31.06 -39.88
CA PHE A 281 -6.60 -30.84 -40.85
C PHE A 281 -6.09 -31.11 -42.27
N ASN A 282 -5.61 -32.32 -42.54
CA ASN A 282 -5.31 -32.75 -43.90
C ASN A 282 -6.55 -33.39 -44.52
N ASN A 283 -7.38 -32.53 -45.12
CA ASN A 283 -8.32 -32.67 -46.25
C ASN A 283 -9.02 -33.99 -46.66
N ASP A 284 -8.86 -35.13 -46.00
CA ASP A 284 -9.62 -36.33 -46.30
C ASP A 284 -10.83 -36.47 -45.37
N PHE A 285 -11.97 -35.99 -45.85
CA PHE A 285 -13.30 -36.20 -45.25
C PHE A 285 -13.74 -37.67 -45.40
N ASN A 286 -13.02 -38.60 -44.78
CA ASN A 286 -13.46 -39.98 -44.65
C ASN A 286 -13.48 -40.39 -43.17
N ALA A 287 -14.70 -40.43 -42.64
CA ALA A 287 -15.17 -41.23 -41.51
C ALA A 287 -14.11 -41.69 -40.50
N ASP A 288 -13.65 -40.77 -39.66
CA ASP A 288 -13.69 -40.88 -38.21
C ASP A 288 -13.33 -39.51 -37.63
N PHE A 289 -14.32 -38.86 -37.00
CA PHE A 289 -14.11 -37.59 -36.31
C PHE A 289 -13.40 -37.90 -35.01
N ASP A 290 -12.07 -38.01 -35.07
CA ASP A 290 -11.24 -38.13 -33.87
C ASP A 290 -11.17 -36.74 -33.23
N ILE A 291 -12.10 -36.48 -32.29
CA ILE A 291 -12.01 -35.36 -31.38
C ILE A 291 -10.78 -35.63 -30.53
N GLY A 292 -9.63 -35.09 -30.94
CA GLY A 292 -8.39 -35.23 -30.20
C GLY A 292 -8.65 -35.00 -28.73
N GLU A 293 -8.43 -36.04 -27.92
CA GLU A 293 -8.64 -35.95 -26.48
C GLU A 293 -7.82 -34.78 -25.96
N SER A 294 -8.48 -33.74 -25.47
CA SER A 294 -7.82 -32.75 -24.65
C SER A 294 -7.48 -33.45 -23.33
N THR A 295 -6.32 -34.09 -23.25
CA THR A 295 -5.80 -34.51 -21.96
C THR A 295 -5.49 -33.23 -21.20
N PRO A 296 -6.12 -32.97 -20.04
CA PRO A 296 -5.77 -31.81 -19.24
C PRO A 296 -4.34 -32.03 -18.76
N GLY A 297 -3.38 -31.33 -19.36
CA GLY A 297 -2.04 -31.21 -18.80
C GLY A 297 -2.20 -30.56 -17.43
N ARG A 298 -1.66 -31.21 -16.40
CA ARG A 298 -1.63 -30.62 -15.06
C ARG A 298 -0.19 -30.51 -14.64
N ASN A 299 0.21 -29.33 -14.22
CA ASN A 299 1.58 -29.07 -13.82
C ASN A 299 1.60 -28.83 -12.32
N LEU A 300 2.47 -29.56 -11.62
CA LEU A 300 2.78 -29.27 -10.23
C LEU A 300 3.73 -28.08 -10.19
N MET A 301 3.36 -27.06 -9.45
CA MET A 301 4.11 -25.82 -9.32
C MET A 301 4.66 -25.69 -7.90
N PHE A 302 5.94 -25.34 -7.79
CA PHE A 302 6.60 -24.98 -6.54
C PHE A 302 7.18 -23.58 -6.63
N GLN A 303 6.98 -22.77 -5.59
CA GLN A 303 7.51 -21.42 -5.49
C GLN A 303 8.18 -21.17 -4.14
N THR A 304 9.40 -20.64 -4.16
CA THR A 304 10.11 -20.23 -2.94
C THR A 304 10.95 -18.98 -3.17
N ASN A 305 11.15 -18.22 -2.10
CA ASN A 305 12.07 -17.09 -2.05
C ASN A 305 13.16 -17.28 -0.97
N LEU A 306 13.26 -18.49 -0.41
CA LEU A 306 14.13 -18.84 0.72
C LEU A 306 15.44 -19.50 0.27
N PHE A 307 15.46 -20.11 -0.92
CA PHE A 307 16.54 -20.97 -1.39
C PHE A 307 17.04 -20.53 -2.77
N SER A 308 18.26 -20.95 -3.10
CA SER A 308 18.96 -20.51 -4.30
C SER A 308 18.78 -21.45 -5.50
N THR A 309 18.69 -22.76 -5.27
CA THR A 309 18.46 -23.79 -6.27
C THR A 309 17.44 -24.82 -5.78
N ALA A 310 16.74 -25.46 -6.71
CA ALA A 310 15.89 -26.62 -6.43
C ALA A 310 15.73 -27.46 -7.70
N SER A 311 15.51 -28.76 -7.54
CA SER A 311 15.09 -29.67 -8.61
C SER A 311 13.79 -30.36 -8.21
N LEU A 312 12.89 -30.56 -9.16
CA LEU A 312 11.56 -31.13 -8.93
C LEU A 312 11.17 -32.01 -10.11
N ASP A 313 11.07 -33.32 -9.87
CA ASP A 313 10.69 -34.31 -10.89
C ASP A 313 9.86 -35.44 -10.28
N PHE A 314 8.99 -36.06 -11.08
CA PHE A 314 8.36 -37.34 -10.74
C PHE A 314 9.30 -38.50 -11.12
N ILE A 315 9.38 -39.53 -10.26
CA ILE A 315 10.20 -40.75 -10.48
C ILE A 315 9.29 -41.96 -10.68
#